data_AF-A0A1X7TFV2-F1
#
_entry.id   AF-A0A1X7TFV2-F1
#
_cell.length_a   1.000
_cell.length_b   1.000
_cell.length_c   1.000
_cell.angle_alpha   90.00
_cell.angle_beta   90.00
_cell.angle_gamma   90.00
#
_symmetry.space_group_name_H-M   'P 1'
#
loop_
_entity.id
_entity.type
_entity.pdbx_description
1 polymer ?
#
loop_
_entity_poly.entity_id
_entity_poly.type
_entity_poly.pdbx_seq_one_letter_code
_entity_poly.pdbx_strand_id
1 'polypeptide(L)'
;MEDVSLLEFVANCKFDKIGENGEREYQLRSLPVILNHRKFNPMQEAERDDFYYLLIFLFVPFRDESRLVMQGETMEEAFRHQQEASIRGIDNYFNRLQKLLRAERNLKKIVDAEIKLV
;
A
#
# COMPACT_ATOMS: atom_id res chain seq x y z
N MET A 1 -4.04 -17.13 0.79
CA MET A 1 -2.62 -16.80 0.84
C MET A 1 -2.38 -16.16 2.19
N GLU A 2 -1.47 -16.75 2.98
CA GLU A 2 -1.06 -16.24 4.29
C GLU A 2 -0.53 -14.80 4.18
N ASP A 3 -0.62 -14.05 5.27
CA ASP A 3 -0.19 -12.65 5.42
C ASP A 3 1.35 -12.52 5.29
N VAL A 4 1.90 -12.81 4.12
CA VAL A 4 3.33 -12.64 3.84
C VAL A 4 3.57 -11.16 3.53
N SER A 5 4.48 -10.53 4.28
CA SER A 5 4.82 -9.13 4.06
C SER A 5 5.37 -8.93 2.65
N LEU A 6 5.06 -7.80 2.00
CA LEU A 6 5.52 -7.52 0.63
C LEU A 6 7.05 -7.62 0.49
N LEU A 7 7.79 -7.22 1.53
CA LEU A 7 9.25 -7.33 1.61
C LEU A 7 9.70 -8.79 1.59
N GLU A 8 9.04 -9.65 2.35
CA GLU A 8 9.33 -11.09 2.40
C GLU A 8 8.97 -11.79 1.08
N PHE A 9 7.89 -11.38 0.42
CA PHE A 9 7.56 -11.84 -0.92
C PHE A 9 8.62 -11.44 -1.95
N VAL A 10 9.05 -10.18 -1.97
CA VAL A 10 10.08 -9.69 -2.92
C VAL A 10 11.44 -10.32 -2.65
N ALA A 11 11.80 -10.56 -1.39
CA ALA A 11 13.05 -11.22 -1.02
C ALA A 11 13.07 -12.69 -1.47
N ASN A 12 11.94 -13.40 -1.36
CA ASN A 12 11.88 -14.84 -1.56
C ASN A 12 11.38 -15.26 -2.94
N CYS A 13 10.70 -14.39 -3.70
CA CYS A 13 10.11 -14.74 -4.98
C CYS A 13 10.81 -14.00 -6.14
N LYS A 14 10.89 -14.64 -7.31
CA LYS A 14 11.26 -14.02 -8.58
C LYS A 14 10.10 -14.15 -9.55
N PHE A 15 9.91 -13.14 -10.40
CA PHE A 15 9.00 -13.28 -11.53
C PHE A 15 9.47 -14.41 -12.45
N ASP A 16 8.53 -15.24 -12.91
CA ASP A 16 8.80 -16.32 -13.86
C ASP A 16 8.20 -16.00 -15.22
N LYS A 17 6.86 -15.98 -15.30
CA LYS A 17 6.12 -15.75 -16.54
C LYS A 17 4.71 -15.25 -16.26
N ILE A 18 3.99 -14.89 -17.32
CA ILE A 18 2.55 -14.67 -17.26
C ILE A 18 1.88 -15.99 -17.65
N GLY A 19 1.00 -16.50 -16.79
CA GLY A 19 0.22 -17.70 -17.02
C GLY A 19 -0.79 -17.51 -18.15
N GLU A 20 -1.35 -18.62 -18.64
CA GLU A 20 -2.33 -18.61 -19.73
C GLU A 20 -3.62 -17.86 -19.37
N ASN A 21 -3.89 -17.69 -18.08
CA ASN A 21 -4.99 -16.90 -17.53
C ASN A 21 -4.68 -15.38 -17.45
N GLY A 22 -3.48 -14.95 -17.84
CA GLY A 22 -3.03 -13.55 -17.76
C GLY A 22 -2.50 -13.14 -16.38
N GLU A 23 -2.48 -14.05 -15.41
CA GLU A 23 -1.92 -13.79 -14.08
C GLU A 23 -0.40 -13.95 -14.08
N ARG A 24 0.29 -13.27 -13.17
CA ARG A 24 1.75 -13.38 -13.05
C ARG A 24 2.10 -14.56 -12.17
N GLU A 25 2.91 -15.46 -12.70
CA GLU A 25 3.48 -16.58 -11.98
C GLU A 25 4.87 -16.20 -11.43
N TYR A 26 5.13 -16.61 -10.19
CA TYR A 26 6.37 -16.33 -9.48
C TYR A 26 6.97 -17.65 -8.98
N GLN A 27 8.29 -17.77 -9.07
CA GLN A 27 9.03 -18.90 -8.52
C GLN A 27 9.70 -18.52 -7.21
N LEU A 28 9.67 -19.44 -6.25
CA LEU A 28 10.44 -19.32 -5.03
C LEU A 28 11.94 -19.40 -5.36
N ARG A 29 12.72 -18.50 -4.77
CA ARG A 29 14.17 -18.49 -4.92
C ARG A 29 14.80 -19.54 -4.00
N SER A 30 15.94 -20.09 -4.41
CA SER A 30 16.71 -21.02 -3.59
C SER A 30 17.44 -20.35 -2.42
N LEU A 31 17.75 -19.05 -2.55
CA LEU A 31 18.16 -18.18 -1.46
C LEU A 31 17.35 -16.88 -1.48
N PRO A 32 16.95 -16.35 -0.31
CA PRO A 32 16.38 -15.02 -0.23
C PRO A 32 17.36 -14.01 -0.82
N VAL A 33 16.89 -13.15 -1.72
CA VAL A 33 17.62 -11.93 -2.02
C VAL A 33 17.45 -11.06 -0.79
N ILE A 34 18.51 -10.97 0.01
CA ILE A 34 18.68 -9.82 0.89
C ILE A 34 18.61 -8.64 -0.07
N LEU A 35 17.54 -7.84 0.02
CA LEU A 35 17.52 -6.54 -0.64
C LEU A 35 18.81 -5.88 -0.19
N ASN A 36 19.78 -5.79 -1.10
CA ASN A 36 20.96 -4.98 -0.87
C ASN A 36 20.42 -3.56 -0.83
N HIS A 37 19.97 -3.12 0.35
CA HIS A 37 19.67 -1.74 0.60
C HIS A 37 21.03 -1.07 0.43
N ARG A 38 21.33 -0.61 -0.79
CA ARG A 38 22.38 0.38 -0.98
C ARG A 38 22.06 1.43 0.08
N LYS A 39 22.97 1.63 1.03
CA LYS A 39 22.76 2.64 2.05
C LYS A 39 22.82 3.96 1.33
N PHE A 40 21.67 4.50 0.99
CA PHE A 40 21.56 5.84 0.44
C PHE A 40 21.88 6.82 1.56
N ASN A 41 22.75 7.78 1.27
CA ASN A 41 22.94 8.92 2.14
C ASN A 41 21.91 10.00 1.77
N PRO A 42 20.83 10.19 2.55
CA PRO A 42 19.81 11.20 2.24
C PRO A 42 20.36 12.63 2.34
N MET A 43 21.56 12.83 2.89
CA MET A 43 22.24 14.13 2.89
C MET A 43 22.95 14.43 1.55
N GLN A 44 23.08 13.43 0.66
CA GLN A 44 23.60 13.62 -0.70
C GLN A 44 22.44 13.67 -1.68
N GLU A 45 22.33 14.79 -2.41
CA GLU A 45 21.22 15.07 -3.33
C GLU A 45 21.03 13.98 -4.39
N ALA A 46 22.12 13.49 -4.99
CA ALA A 46 22.08 12.42 -5.99
C ALA A 46 21.59 11.07 -5.43
N GLU A 47 21.81 10.79 -4.15
CA GLU A 47 21.37 9.53 -3.51
C GLU A 47 19.99 9.66 -2.86
N ARG A 48 19.58 10.88 -2.51
CA ARG A 48 18.27 11.19 -1.90
C ARG A 48 17.13 10.91 -2.87
N ASP A 49 17.27 11.31 -4.14
CA ASP A 49 16.22 11.09 -5.14
C ASP A 49 16.04 9.61 -5.46
N ASP A 50 17.14 8.86 -5.62
CA ASP A 50 17.11 7.41 -5.82
C ASP A 50 16.42 6.68 -4.66
N PHE A 51 16.67 7.13 -3.41
CA PHE A 51 16.05 6.57 -2.21
C PHE A 51 14.53 6.78 -2.20
N TYR A 52 14.07 8.01 -2.44
CA TYR A 52 12.63 8.30 -2.46
C TYR A 52 11.93 7.65 -3.65
N TYR A 53 12.57 7.56 -4.81
CA TYR A 53 12.04 6.83 -5.95
C TYR A 53 11.75 5.36 -5.61
N LEU A 54 12.71 4.67 -4.98
CA LEU A 54 12.53 3.28 -4.53
C LEU A 54 11.41 3.14 -3.50
N LEU A 55 11.27 4.10 -2.58
CA LEU A 55 10.18 4.10 -1.60
C LEU A 55 8.82 4.26 -2.29
N ILE A 56 8.67 5.23 -3.20
CA ILE A 56 7.43 5.40 -3.95
C ILE A 56 7.08 4.12 -4.72
N PHE A 57 8.05 3.52 -5.41
CA PHE A 57 7.85 2.29 -6.18
C PHE A 57 7.40 1.11 -5.30
N LEU A 58 7.87 1.02 -4.06
CA LEU A 58 7.49 -0.03 -3.12
C LEU A 58 6.04 0.10 -2.61
N PHE A 59 5.57 1.33 -2.41
CA PHE A 59 4.23 1.61 -1.86
C PHE A 59 3.14 1.82 -2.92
N VAL A 60 3.50 1.93 -4.21
CA VAL A 60 2.55 2.04 -5.33
C VAL A 60 2.62 0.78 -6.18
N PRO A 61 1.73 -0.20 -5.96
CA PRO A 61 1.63 -1.29 -6.90
C PRO A 61 1.10 -0.75 -8.23
N PHE A 62 1.91 -0.88 -9.29
CA PHE A 62 1.49 -0.78 -10.69
C PHE A 62 0.82 0.52 -11.15
N ARG A 63 1.52 1.67 -11.04
CA ARG A 63 1.13 2.86 -11.81
C ARG A 63 2.23 3.33 -12.74
N ASP A 64 1.77 3.80 -13.89
CA ASP A 64 2.48 4.56 -14.90
C ASP A 64 3.40 5.60 -14.24
N GLU A 65 4.71 5.48 -14.48
CA GLU A 65 5.75 6.34 -13.90
C GLU A 65 5.48 7.83 -14.19
N SER A 66 4.79 8.14 -15.30
CA SER A 66 4.41 9.52 -15.65
C SER A 66 3.41 10.16 -14.68
N ARG A 67 2.80 9.38 -13.78
CA ARG A 67 1.88 9.84 -12.73
C ARG A 67 2.49 9.81 -11.34
N LEU A 68 3.73 9.35 -11.19
CA LEU A 68 4.43 9.28 -9.90
C LEU A 68 4.94 10.64 -9.44
N VAL A 69 5.39 11.48 -10.39
CA VAL A 69 6.02 12.77 -10.10
C VAL A 69 5.40 13.83 -11.00
N MET A 70 4.91 14.93 -10.44
CA MET A 70 4.42 16.03 -11.26
C MET A 70 5.58 16.80 -11.88
N GLN A 71 5.34 17.46 -13.01
CA GLN A 71 6.39 18.23 -13.69
C GLN A 71 6.94 19.33 -12.77
N GLY A 72 8.23 19.24 -12.45
CA GLY A 72 8.92 20.17 -11.56
C GLY A 72 8.94 19.78 -10.08
N GLU A 73 8.32 18.67 -9.68
CA GLU A 73 8.45 18.10 -8.33
C GLU A 73 9.73 17.27 -8.17
N THR A 74 10.28 17.30 -6.96
CA THR A 74 11.30 16.34 -6.51
C THR A 74 10.66 15.00 -6.12
N MET A 75 11.45 13.92 -6.13
CA MET A 75 10.96 12.59 -5.70
C MET A 75 10.50 12.59 -4.24
N GLU A 76 11.11 13.40 -3.39
CA GLU A 76 10.69 13.54 -2.00
C GLU A 76 9.30 14.19 -1.87
N GLU A 77 9.04 15.26 -2.63
CA GLU A 77 7.73 15.94 -2.66
C GLU A 77 6.62 15.00 -3.13
N ALA A 78 6.88 14.28 -4.22
CA ALA A 78 5.98 13.25 -4.74
C ALA A 78 5.65 12.19 -3.67
N PHE A 79 6.66 11.71 -2.93
CA PHE A 79 6.47 10.75 -1.85
C PHE A 79 5.61 11.32 -0.71
N ARG A 80 5.87 12.56 -0.28
CA ARG A 80 5.07 13.20 0.78
C ARG A 80 3.62 13.40 0.36
N HIS A 81 3.37 13.92 -0.84
CA HIS A 81 2.01 14.09 -1.37
C HIS A 81 1.24 12.77 -1.40
N GLN A 82 1.91 11.69 -1.78
CA GLN A 82 1.30 10.38 -1.80
C GLN A 82 0.99 9.83 -0.40
N GLN A 83 1.90 10.01 0.56
CA GLN A 83 1.62 9.65 1.95
C GLN A 83 0.42 10.42 2.50
N GLU A 84 0.37 11.73 2.27
CA GLU A 84 -0.75 12.57 2.70
C GLU A 84 -2.08 12.13 2.08
N ALA A 85 -2.10 11.81 0.79
CA ALA A 85 -3.28 11.32 0.10
C ALA A 85 -3.73 9.96 0.67
N SER A 86 -2.79 9.07 0.97
CA SER A 86 -3.06 7.76 1.58
C SER A 86 -3.66 7.91 2.98
N ILE A 87 -3.05 8.75 3.84
CA ILE A 87 -3.53 9.04 5.19
C ILE A 87 -4.95 9.60 5.13
N ARG A 88 -5.20 10.60 4.26
CA ARG A 88 -6.55 11.17 4.07
C ARG A 88 -7.56 10.11 3.61
N GLY A 89 -7.15 9.19 2.76
CA GLY A 89 -7.98 8.06 2.31
C GLY A 89 -8.38 7.15 3.47
N ILE A 90 -7.42 6.81 4.33
CA ILE A 90 -7.63 6.00 5.54
C ILE A 90 -8.58 6.72 6.51
N ASP A 91 -8.35 7.99 6.79
CA ASP A 91 -9.21 8.79 7.68
C ASP A 91 -10.65 8.87 7.18
N ASN A 92 -10.84 9.05 5.87
CA ASN A 92 -12.16 9.08 5.26
C ASN A 92 -12.86 7.72 5.37
N TYR A 93 -12.15 6.63 5.07
CA TYR A 93 -12.67 5.27 5.22
C TYR A 93 -13.06 4.98 6.68
N PHE A 94 -12.21 5.31 7.64
CA PHE A 94 -12.47 5.12 9.06
C PHE A 94 -13.70 5.90 9.52
N ASN A 95 -13.86 7.15 9.08
CA ASN A 95 -15.03 7.95 9.39
C ASN A 95 -16.33 7.36 8.83
N ARG A 96 -16.30 6.76 7.63
CA ARG A 96 -17.46 6.04 7.07
C ARG A 96 -17.80 4.81 7.88
N LEU A 97 -16.78 4.04 8.28
CA LEU A 97 -16.95 2.85 9.11
C LEU A 97 -17.57 3.19 10.48
N GLN A 98 -17.09 4.25 11.12
CA GLN A 98 -17.66 4.77 12.37
C GLN A 98 -19.15 5.11 12.24
N LYS A 99 -19.56 5.73 11.12
CA LYS A 99 -20.98 6.04 10.86
C LYS A 99 -21.82 4.77 10.68
N LEU A 100 -21.31 3.78 9.95
CA LEU A 100 -21.98 2.49 9.77
C LEU A 100 -22.18 1.75 11.10
N LEU A 101 -21.15 1.67 11.93
CA LEU A 101 -21.22 1.03 13.24
C LEU A 101 -22.24 1.72 14.17
N ARG A 102 -22.38 3.04 14.08
CA ARG A 102 -23.43 3.78 14.81
C ARG A 102 -24.83 3.42 14.31
N ALA A 103 -25.01 3.34 13.00
CA ALA A 103 -26.28 2.96 12.41
C ALA A 103 -26.69 1.54 12.81
N GLU A 104 -25.76 0.58 12.77
CA GLU A 104 -25.98 -0.80 13.21
C GLU A 104 -26.41 -0.87 14.68
N ARG A 105 -25.73 -0.15 15.58
CA ARG A 105 -26.12 -0.10 17.00
C ARG A 105 -27.51 0.50 17.21
N ASN A 106 -27.88 1.51 16.42
CA ASN A 106 -29.21 2.11 16.51
C ASN A 106 -30.29 1.14 16.03
N LEU A 107 -30.05 0.42 14.92
CA LEU A 107 -30.96 -0.62 14.44
C LEU A 107 -31.16 -1.72 15.50
N LYS A 108 -30.06 -2.17 16.13
CA LYS A 108 -30.14 -3.15 17.20
C LYS A 108 -31.03 -2.70 18.36
N LYS A 109 -30.92 -1.43 18.78
CA LYS A 109 -31.78 -0.87 19.84
C LYS A 109 -33.26 -0.88 19.45
N ILE A 110 -33.59 -0.61 18.19
CA ILE A 110 -34.97 -0.64 17.69
C ILE A 110 -35.51 -2.07 17.73
N VAL A 111 -34.75 -3.03 17.18
CA VAL A 111 -35.12 -4.45 17.19
C VAL A 111 -35.30 -4.97 18.62
N ASP A 112 -34.36 -4.66 19.53
CA ASP A 112 -34.45 -5.06 20.94
C ASP A 112 -35.67 -4.44 21.65
N ALA A 113 -36.12 -3.26 21.23
CA ALA A 113 -37.32 -2.61 21.76
C ALA A 113 -38.60 -3.24 21.21
N GLU A 114 -38.65 -3.57 19.91
CA GLU A 114 -39.77 -4.29 19.30
C GLU A 114 -39.96 -5.70 19.88
N ILE A 115 -38.87 -6.43 20.13
CA ILE A 115 -38.92 -7.76 20.76
C ILE A 115 -39.53 -7.70 22.16
N LYS A 116 -39.37 -6.59 22.90
CA LYS A 116 -39.95 -6.43 24.25
C LYS A 116 -41.43 -6.03 24.26
N LEU A 117 -41.99 -5.66 23.10
CA LEU A 117 -43.39 -5.26 22.95
C LEU A 117 -44.30 -6.41 22.53
N VAL A 118 -43.73 -7.57 22.18
CA VAL A 118 -44.41 -8.82 21.84
C VAL A 118 -44.30 -9.79 23.01
#